data_AF-A0A975G6F5-F1
#
_entry.id   AF-A0A975G6F5-F1
#
_cell.length_a   1.000
_cell.length_b   1.000
_cell.length_c   1.000
_cell.angle_alpha   90.00
_cell.angle_beta   90.00
_cell.angle_gamma   90.00
#
_symmetry.space_group_name_H-M   'P 1'
#
loop_
_entity.id
_entity.type
_entity.pdbx_description
1 polymer ?
#
loop_
_entity_poly.entity_id
_entity_poly.type
_entity_poly.pdbx_seq_one_letter_code
_entity_poly.pdbx_strand_id
1 'polypeptide(L)'
;MRTSLGKTLFVGFALVGAVISTASAQVKATVGKITFDGIPSPQVNSGKEKAFKPKDWLEAEAELTFAGAGEQKKIGFVDQVTVKWYVAVKNPDGKGMLKLSKDITHINVPLDEAIYTSVYLSPTMLKRITGHDRAGKQDVEVVGLEVLVNGVKVGEATSKMQPGWWNAPSLSDQSSKFPLLNKNETPFKMLWWDRYAEIEEKR
;
A
#
# COMPACT_ATOMS: atom_id res chain seq x y z
N MET A 1 23.48 -68.86 -24.27
CA MET A 1 23.66 -67.40 -24.06
C MET A 1 22.43 -66.73 -24.67
N ARG A 2 21.52 -66.17 -23.85
CA ARG A 2 21.43 -64.72 -23.52
C ARG A 2 21.29 -63.88 -24.81
N THR A 3 20.25 -63.09 -25.09
CA THR A 3 19.15 -62.54 -24.29
C THR A 3 18.13 -61.87 -25.23
N SER A 4 16.88 -61.86 -24.77
CA SER A 4 15.69 -61.18 -25.31
C SER A 4 15.87 -59.65 -25.45
N LEU A 5 15.36 -59.06 -26.54
CA LEU A 5 15.15 -57.61 -26.69
C LEU A 5 13.64 -57.31 -26.61
N GLY A 6 13.17 -57.03 -25.40
CA GLY A 6 11.78 -56.65 -25.13
C GLY A 6 11.51 -55.19 -25.52
N LYS A 7 10.43 -54.96 -26.27
CA LYS A 7 9.87 -53.62 -26.51
C LYS A 7 9.23 -53.12 -25.21
N THR A 8 9.80 -52.09 -24.61
CA THR A 8 9.17 -51.37 -23.49
C THR A 8 8.47 -50.13 -24.04
N LEU A 9 7.13 -50.19 -24.12
CA LEU A 9 6.27 -49.04 -24.38
C LEU A 9 6.09 -48.29 -23.05
N PHE A 10 6.62 -47.08 -22.92
CA PHE A 10 6.34 -46.20 -21.79
C PHE A 10 4.96 -45.55 -22.00
N VAL A 11 3.96 -45.96 -21.21
CA VAL A 11 2.71 -45.21 -21.05
C VAL A 11 2.95 -44.16 -19.97
N GLY A 12 3.19 -42.92 -20.40
CA GLY A 12 3.25 -41.76 -19.51
C GLY A 12 1.84 -41.33 -19.13
N PHE A 13 1.45 -41.55 -17.88
CA PHE A 13 0.21 -41.05 -17.30
C PHE A 13 0.39 -39.55 -16.98
N ALA A 14 -0.10 -38.67 -17.85
CA ALA A 14 -0.17 -37.24 -17.55
C ALA A 14 -1.37 -36.98 -16.63
N LEU A 15 -1.13 -36.93 -15.31
CA LEU A 15 -2.06 -36.37 -14.34
C LEU A 15 -2.15 -34.86 -14.58
N VAL A 16 -3.10 -34.43 -15.41
CA VAL A 16 -3.55 -33.04 -15.46
C VAL A 16 -4.32 -32.80 -14.17
N GLY A 17 -3.64 -32.28 -13.16
CA GLY A 17 -4.27 -31.79 -11.95
C GLY A 17 -5.20 -30.63 -12.33
N ALA A 18 -6.49 -30.90 -12.40
CA ALA A 18 -7.51 -29.86 -12.45
C ALA A 18 -7.45 -29.10 -11.13
N VAL A 19 -6.83 -27.92 -11.15
CA VAL A 19 -6.94 -26.96 -10.04
C VAL A 19 -8.40 -26.52 -10.06
N ILE A 20 -9.21 -27.08 -9.16
CA ILE A 20 -10.56 -26.60 -8.90
C ILE A 20 -10.37 -25.19 -8.33
N SER A 21 -10.50 -24.18 -9.20
CA SER A 21 -10.68 -22.80 -8.77
C SER A 21 -12.02 -22.74 -8.07
N THR A 22 -12.05 -22.97 -6.75
CA THR A 22 -13.19 -22.60 -5.94
C THR A 22 -13.40 -21.11 -6.17
N ALA A 23 -14.55 -20.76 -6.76
CA ALA A 23 -14.98 -19.38 -6.87
C ALA A 23 -15.19 -18.84 -5.45
N SER A 24 -14.10 -18.39 -4.82
CA SER A 24 -14.15 -17.68 -3.56
C SER A 24 -15.00 -16.45 -3.78
N ALA A 25 -16.03 -16.27 -2.95
CA ALA A 25 -16.83 -15.06 -2.93
C ALA A 25 -15.90 -13.84 -2.97
N GLN A 26 -15.91 -13.10 -4.08
CA GLN A 26 -14.96 -12.04 -4.34
C GLN A 26 -15.19 -10.89 -3.35
N VAL A 27 -14.26 -10.71 -2.41
CA VAL A 27 -14.22 -9.52 -1.56
C VAL A 27 -14.14 -8.29 -2.47
N LYS A 28 -14.95 -7.26 -2.19
CA LYS A 28 -14.90 -5.97 -2.87
C LYS A 28 -14.44 -4.91 -1.89
N ALA A 29 -13.58 -4.01 -2.33
CA ALA A 29 -13.16 -2.85 -1.54
C ALA A 29 -13.82 -1.59 -2.08
N THR A 30 -14.46 -0.84 -1.18
CA THR A 30 -14.83 0.56 -1.42
C THR A 30 -13.70 1.42 -0.88
N VAL A 31 -13.15 2.28 -1.73
CA VAL A 31 -12.10 3.22 -1.34
C VAL A 31 -12.73 4.60 -1.22
N GLY A 32 -12.63 5.19 -0.02
CA GLY A 32 -13.08 6.54 0.25
C GLY A 32 -12.21 7.61 -0.41
N LYS A 33 -12.46 8.87 -0.07
CA LYS A 33 -11.66 9.98 -0.56
C LYS A 33 -10.23 9.86 -0.03
N ILE A 34 -9.25 10.00 -0.92
CA ILE A 34 -7.84 10.16 -0.54
C ILE A 34 -7.61 11.60 -0.09
N THR A 35 -7.21 11.79 1.15
CA THR A 35 -6.71 13.06 1.69
C THR A 35 -5.20 13.05 1.71
N PHE A 36 -4.59 14.21 1.54
CA PHE A 36 -3.15 14.35 1.70
C PHE A 36 -2.81 15.76 2.15
N ASP A 37 -2.16 15.85 3.30
CA ASP A 37 -1.98 17.10 4.03
C ASP A 37 -0.67 17.10 4.82
N GLY A 38 -0.23 18.30 5.22
CA GLY A 38 0.92 18.47 6.09
C GLY A 38 0.52 18.26 7.55
N ILE A 39 1.24 17.40 8.27
CA ILE A 39 1.06 17.18 9.70
C ILE A 39 2.39 17.43 10.44
N PRO A 40 2.39 18.18 11.55
CA PRO A 40 3.63 18.44 12.28
C PRO A 40 4.12 17.19 12.99
N SER A 41 5.45 17.05 13.16
CA SER A 41 6.01 16.07 14.09
C SER A 41 5.29 16.13 15.44
N PRO A 42 4.96 14.97 16.04
CA PRO A 42 4.20 14.96 17.27
C PRO A 42 5.03 15.52 18.43
N GLN A 43 4.35 16.23 19.33
CA GLN A 43 4.92 16.75 20.56
C GLN A 43 4.36 15.93 21.71
N VAL A 44 5.23 15.24 22.45
CA VAL A 44 4.85 14.39 23.57
C VAL A 44 5.34 15.04 24.85
N ASN A 45 4.39 15.51 25.68
CA ASN A 45 4.73 16.08 26.95
C ASN A 45 5.07 15.00 27.97
N SER A 46 6.36 14.83 28.24
CA SER A 46 6.92 13.78 29.10
C SER A 46 7.77 14.34 30.25
N GLY A 47 7.63 15.63 30.56
CA GLY A 47 8.39 16.31 31.60
C GLY A 47 9.69 16.94 31.07
N LYS A 48 10.85 16.26 31.25
CA LYS A 48 12.15 16.77 30.75
C LYS A 48 12.27 16.57 29.25
N GLU A 49 11.70 17.49 28.48
CA GLU A 49 11.76 17.47 27.02
C GLU A 49 13.05 18.06 26.47
N LYS A 50 13.50 17.53 25.33
CA LYS A 50 14.55 18.17 24.53
C LYS A 50 13.89 19.20 23.61
N ALA A 51 14.44 20.41 23.55
CA ALA A 51 13.98 21.42 22.61
C ALA A 51 14.15 20.91 21.17
N PHE A 52 13.08 20.95 20.39
CA PHE A 52 13.11 20.70 18.96
C PHE A 52 12.07 21.58 18.26
N LYS A 53 12.26 21.81 16.96
CA LYS A 53 11.26 22.47 16.11
C LYS A 53 10.51 21.39 15.34
N PRO A 54 9.19 21.23 15.54
CA PRO A 54 8.39 20.34 14.72
C PRO A 54 8.56 20.68 13.25
N LYS A 55 8.73 19.64 12.43
CA LYS A 55 8.76 19.76 10.98
C LYS A 55 7.53 19.08 10.42
N ASP A 56 7.09 19.53 9.25
CA ASP A 56 5.90 18.99 8.63
C ASP A 56 6.24 17.72 7.86
N TRP A 57 5.47 16.68 8.14
CA TRP A 57 5.39 15.45 7.37
C TRP A 57 4.25 15.61 6.37
N LEU A 58 4.37 14.97 5.22
CA LEU A 58 3.21 14.78 4.37
C LEU A 58 2.60 13.43 4.74
N GLU A 59 1.31 13.42 5.06
CA GLU A 59 0.49 12.22 5.19
C GLU A 59 -0.44 12.14 3.99
N ALA A 60 -0.58 10.95 3.39
CA ALA A 60 -1.71 10.61 2.56
C ALA A 60 -2.52 9.51 3.26
N GLU A 61 -3.81 9.76 3.47
CA GLU A 61 -4.73 8.86 4.19
C GLU A 61 -5.90 8.47 3.26
N ALA A 62 -6.37 7.24 3.40
CA ALA A 62 -7.60 6.78 2.77
C ALA A 62 -8.40 5.92 3.74
N GLU A 63 -9.72 6.12 3.71
CA GLU A 63 -10.70 5.22 4.32
C GLU A 63 -10.98 4.05 3.37
N LEU A 64 -11.05 2.83 3.88
CA LEU A 64 -11.40 1.62 3.14
C LEU A 64 -12.53 0.87 3.84
N THR A 65 -13.43 0.29 3.07
CA THR A 65 -14.46 -0.64 3.57
C THR A 65 -14.51 -1.88 2.70
N PHE A 66 -14.65 -3.05 3.31
CA PHE A 66 -14.63 -4.33 2.61
C PHE A 66 -15.97 -5.03 2.71
N ALA A 67 -16.50 -5.46 1.57
CA ALA A 67 -17.71 -6.28 1.52
C ALA A 67 -17.35 -7.70 1.06
N GLY A 68 -17.74 -8.69 1.87
CA GLY A 68 -17.63 -10.11 1.54
C GLY A 68 -19.00 -10.74 1.29
N ALA A 69 -19.00 -11.98 0.80
CA ALA A 69 -20.21 -12.79 0.68
C ALA A 69 -19.93 -14.24 1.11
N GLY A 70 -21.00 -15.02 1.33
CA GLY A 70 -20.89 -16.43 1.71
C GLY A 70 -20.11 -16.65 3.00
N GLU A 71 -19.14 -17.56 2.97
CA GLU A 71 -18.35 -17.92 4.16
C GLU A 71 -17.50 -16.77 4.69
N GLN A 72 -16.95 -15.93 3.80
CA GLN A 72 -16.16 -14.75 4.22
C GLN A 72 -17.01 -13.80 5.08
N LYS A 73 -18.30 -13.63 4.73
CA LYS A 73 -19.22 -12.79 5.48
C LYS A 73 -19.51 -13.35 6.88
N LYS A 74 -19.46 -14.67 7.06
CA LYS A 74 -19.61 -15.31 8.37
C LYS A 74 -18.37 -15.18 9.24
N ILE A 75 -17.19 -15.27 8.62
CA ILE A 75 -15.90 -15.03 9.29
C ILE A 75 -15.82 -13.58 9.76
N GLY A 76 -16.30 -12.63 8.94
CA GLY A 76 -16.37 -11.21 9.28
C GLY A 76 -15.07 -10.44 9.11
N PHE A 77 -13.98 -11.11 8.71
CA PHE A 77 -12.66 -10.52 8.54
C PHE A 77 -12.01 -10.99 7.24
N VAL A 78 -11.06 -10.21 6.74
CA VAL A 78 -10.08 -10.59 5.71
C VAL A 78 -8.72 -10.68 6.38
N ASP A 79 -8.11 -11.86 6.31
CA ASP A 79 -6.85 -12.13 7.02
C ASP A 79 -5.73 -11.16 6.60
N GLN A 80 -5.65 -10.86 5.29
CA GLN A 80 -4.60 -10.02 4.73
C GLN A 80 -5.12 -9.17 3.56
N VAL A 81 -4.84 -7.87 3.62
CA VAL A 81 -5.09 -6.91 2.54
C VAL A 81 -3.78 -6.20 2.21
N THR A 82 -3.40 -6.15 0.94
CA THR A 82 -2.26 -5.34 0.49
C THR A 82 -2.75 -4.05 -0.15
N VAL A 83 -2.36 -2.91 0.41
CA VAL A 83 -2.59 -1.59 -0.17
C VAL A 83 -1.31 -1.11 -0.83
N LYS A 84 -1.33 -0.96 -2.15
CA LYS A 84 -0.25 -0.37 -2.93
C LYS A 84 -0.49 1.11 -3.07
N TRP A 85 0.37 1.91 -2.47
CA TRP A 85 0.31 3.37 -2.55
C TRP A 85 1.19 3.89 -3.67
N TYR A 86 0.71 4.95 -4.34
CA TYR A 86 1.42 5.66 -5.39
C TYR A 86 1.28 7.17 -5.16
N VAL A 87 2.41 7.87 -5.08
CA VAL A 87 2.48 9.33 -4.89
C VAL A 87 3.30 9.93 -6.02
N ALA A 88 2.72 10.85 -6.78
CA ALA A 88 3.44 11.66 -7.76
C ALA A 88 3.85 12.98 -7.12
N VAL A 89 5.14 13.30 -7.18
CA VAL A 89 5.70 14.57 -6.72
C VAL A 89 6.35 15.31 -7.88
N LYS A 90 6.38 16.64 -7.78
CA LYS A 90 7.07 17.49 -8.76
C LYS A 90 8.55 17.11 -8.84
N ASN A 91 9.07 16.98 -10.06
CA ASN A 91 10.50 16.77 -10.26
C ASN A 91 11.24 18.12 -10.15
N PRO A 92 12.22 18.29 -9.23
CA PRO A 92 13.02 19.51 -9.15
C PRO A 92 13.82 19.78 -10.43
N ASP A 93 14.15 18.76 -11.20
CA ASP A 93 14.88 18.89 -12.47
C ASP A 93 13.96 19.36 -13.63
N GLY A 94 12.68 19.62 -13.35
CA GLY A 94 11.69 20.12 -14.30
C GLY A 94 11.19 19.08 -15.32
N LYS A 95 11.69 17.85 -15.29
CA LYS A 95 11.34 16.78 -16.23
C LYS A 95 10.30 15.82 -15.65
N GLY A 96 9.04 16.01 -16.00
CA GLY A 96 7.94 15.11 -15.62
C GLY A 96 7.70 15.03 -14.11
N MET A 97 7.08 13.94 -13.67
CA MET A 97 6.79 13.66 -12.26
C MET A 97 7.62 12.50 -11.75
N LEU A 98 8.01 12.57 -10.48
CA LEU A 98 8.61 11.42 -9.79
C LEU A 98 7.48 10.60 -9.17
N LYS A 99 7.48 9.30 -9.43
CA LYS A 99 6.56 8.35 -8.81
C LYS A 99 7.25 7.67 -7.65
N LEU A 100 6.60 7.71 -6.49
CA LEU A 100 7.00 7.02 -5.27
C LEU A 100 5.93 5.98 -4.95
N SER A 101 6.34 4.77 -4.57
CA SER A 101 5.41 3.68 -4.23
C SER A 101 5.81 2.95 -2.96
N LYS A 102 4.81 2.41 -2.26
CA LYS A 102 4.96 1.54 -1.10
C LYS A 102 3.80 0.58 -1.01
N ASP A 103 4.13 -0.68 -0.77
CA ASP A 103 3.16 -1.71 -0.46
C ASP A 103 3.05 -1.82 1.06
N ILE A 104 1.81 -1.77 1.57
CA ILE A 104 1.50 -1.98 2.98
C ILE A 104 0.58 -3.18 3.08
N THR A 105 0.99 -4.18 3.86
CA THR A 105 0.11 -5.30 4.21
C THR A 105 -0.59 -5.00 5.51
N HIS A 106 -1.92 -5.00 5.48
CA HIS A 106 -2.78 -4.97 6.65
C HIS A 106 -3.30 -6.35 6.99
N ILE A 107 -3.45 -6.62 8.29
CA ILE A 107 -3.96 -7.90 8.82
C ILE A 107 -5.21 -7.67 9.65
N ASN A 108 -5.99 -8.74 9.87
CA ASN A 108 -7.20 -8.72 10.70
C ASN A 108 -8.22 -7.66 10.24
N VAL A 109 -8.40 -7.50 8.93
CA VAL A 109 -9.21 -6.40 8.37
C VAL A 109 -10.70 -6.75 8.48
N PRO A 110 -11.52 -5.97 9.21
CA PRO A 110 -12.95 -6.25 9.36
C PRO A 110 -13.72 -6.03 8.05
N LEU A 111 -14.77 -6.82 7.86
CA LEU A 111 -15.79 -6.56 6.85
C LEU A 111 -16.83 -5.57 7.37
N ASP A 112 -17.39 -4.79 6.44
CA ASP A 112 -18.48 -3.83 6.67
C ASP A 112 -18.20 -2.74 7.71
N GLU A 113 -16.93 -2.58 8.07
CA GLU A 113 -16.42 -1.53 8.94
C GLU A 113 -15.37 -0.71 8.18
N ALA A 114 -15.31 0.58 8.47
CA ALA A 114 -14.32 1.47 7.89
C ALA A 114 -12.98 1.32 8.62
N ILE A 115 -11.91 1.12 7.86
CA ILE A 115 -10.54 1.19 8.35
C ILE A 115 -9.79 2.34 7.66
N TYR A 116 -8.73 2.83 8.30
CA TYR A 116 -7.84 3.81 7.69
C TYR A 116 -6.44 3.24 7.43
N THR A 117 -5.88 3.60 6.28
CA THR A 117 -4.49 3.34 5.89
C THR A 117 -3.82 4.65 5.51
N SER A 118 -2.51 4.75 5.72
CA SER A 118 -1.74 5.91 5.34
C SER A 118 -0.31 5.60 4.90
N VAL A 119 0.23 6.51 4.08
CA VAL A 119 1.66 6.61 3.76
C VAL A 119 2.17 8.02 4.03
N TYR A 120 3.47 8.10 4.29
CA TYR A 120 4.12 9.32 4.73
C TYR A 120 5.38 9.64 3.91
N LEU A 121 5.64 10.94 3.73
CA LEU A 121 6.96 11.46 3.39
C LEU A 121 7.53 12.21 4.58
N SER A 122 8.77 11.88 4.95
CA SER A 122 9.48 12.57 6.02
C SER A 122 9.90 13.98 5.59
N PRO A 123 10.04 14.92 6.54
CA PRO A 123 10.50 16.28 6.24
C PRO A 123 11.84 16.31 5.51
N THR A 124 12.77 15.42 5.88
CA THR A 124 14.09 15.33 5.25
C THR A 124 13.97 14.85 3.79
N MET A 125 13.06 13.93 3.51
CA MET A 125 12.84 13.44 2.16
C MET A 125 12.16 14.48 1.28
N LEU A 126 11.16 15.19 1.82
CA LEU A 126 10.53 16.34 1.16
C LEU A 126 11.57 17.41 0.80
N LYS A 127 12.47 17.74 1.74
CA LYS A 127 13.61 18.64 1.47
C LYS A 127 14.53 18.09 0.37
N ARG A 128 14.83 16.79 0.38
CA ARG A 128 15.73 16.17 -0.60
C ARG A 128 15.12 16.14 -2.01
N ILE A 129 13.80 15.99 -2.12
CA ILE A 129 13.08 16.01 -3.39
C ILE A 129 12.96 17.45 -3.91
N THR A 130 12.60 18.40 -3.07
CA THR A 130 12.22 19.74 -3.52
C THR A 130 13.35 20.77 -3.44
N GLY A 131 14.39 20.52 -2.64
CA GLY A 131 15.42 21.49 -2.27
C GLY A 131 15.00 22.48 -1.17
N HIS A 132 13.75 22.45 -0.69
CA HIS A 132 13.20 23.46 0.21
C HIS A 132 12.89 22.91 1.62
N ASP A 133 13.14 23.73 2.65
CA ASP A 133 12.86 23.37 4.05
C ASP A 133 11.37 23.31 4.42
N ARG A 134 10.48 23.80 3.55
CA ARG A 134 9.02 23.88 3.77
C ARG A 134 8.21 23.09 2.74
N ALA A 135 8.82 22.06 2.16
CA ALA A 135 8.11 21.21 1.22
C ALA A 135 6.96 20.46 1.90
N GLY A 136 5.85 20.30 1.18
CA GLY A 136 4.57 19.87 1.73
C GLY A 136 3.55 19.54 0.63
N LYS A 137 2.26 19.63 0.96
CA LYS A 137 1.15 19.24 0.06
C LYS A 137 1.24 19.84 -1.35
N GLN A 138 1.73 21.07 -1.48
CA GLN A 138 1.88 21.77 -2.77
C GLN A 138 2.89 21.13 -3.73
N ASP A 139 3.74 20.23 -3.23
CA ASP A 139 4.76 19.53 -4.01
C ASP A 139 4.27 18.15 -4.51
N VAL A 140 3.06 17.77 -4.10
CA VAL A 140 2.38 16.53 -4.46
C VAL A 140 1.33 16.83 -5.52
N GLU A 141 1.42 16.12 -6.64
CA GLU A 141 0.55 16.36 -7.79
C GLU A 141 -0.69 15.48 -7.76
N VAL A 142 -0.50 14.20 -7.43
CA VAL A 142 -1.58 13.21 -7.36
C VAL A 142 -1.17 12.07 -6.44
N VAL A 143 -2.16 11.52 -5.74
CA VAL A 143 -2.05 10.28 -4.97
C VAL A 143 -3.02 9.26 -5.55
N GLY A 144 -2.61 8.00 -5.55
CA GLY A 144 -3.44 6.87 -5.93
C GLY A 144 -3.12 5.65 -5.08
N LEU A 145 -4.05 4.70 -5.06
CA LEU A 145 -3.83 3.42 -4.42
C LEU A 145 -4.55 2.29 -5.15
N GLU A 146 -4.03 1.07 -4.98
CA GLU A 146 -4.70 -0.18 -5.32
C GLU A 146 -4.85 -1.03 -4.06
N VAL A 147 -5.98 -1.72 -3.94
CA VAL A 147 -6.29 -2.62 -2.83
C VAL A 147 -6.36 -4.04 -3.38
N LEU A 148 -5.56 -4.94 -2.79
CA LEU A 148 -5.48 -6.34 -3.20
C LEU A 148 -5.84 -7.25 -2.03
N VAL A 149 -6.62 -8.29 -2.33
CA VAL A 149 -6.92 -9.41 -1.42
C VAL A 149 -6.45 -10.68 -2.11
N ASN A 150 -5.60 -11.48 -1.45
CA ASN A 150 -4.99 -12.68 -2.04
C ASN A 150 -4.33 -12.43 -3.42
N GLY A 151 -3.69 -11.26 -3.58
CA GLY A 151 -3.06 -10.86 -4.85
C GLY A 151 -4.02 -10.40 -5.96
N VAL A 152 -5.33 -10.45 -5.74
CA VAL A 152 -6.35 -9.98 -6.70
C VAL A 152 -6.72 -8.54 -6.37
N LYS A 153 -6.69 -7.64 -7.36
CA LYS A 153 -7.15 -6.26 -7.19
C LYS A 153 -8.66 -6.22 -6.95
N VAL A 154 -9.08 -5.65 -5.83
CA VAL A 154 -10.48 -5.55 -5.39
C VAL A 154 -10.99 -4.12 -5.27
N GLY A 155 -10.10 -3.12 -5.41
CA GLY A 155 -10.43 -1.70 -5.43
C GLY A 155 -9.24 -0.83 -5.84
N GLU A 156 -9.52 0.40 -6.25
CA GLU A 156 -8.52 1.41 -6.56
C GLU A 156 -9.13 2.82 -6.46
N ALA A 157 -8.30 3.82 -6.19
CA ALA A 157 -8.73 5.22 -6.21
C ALA A 157 -7.57 6.17 -6.52
N THR A 158 -7.92 7.41 -6.80
CA THR A 158 -6.96 8.50 -6.96
C THR A 158 -7.58 9.84 -6.55
N SER A 159 -6.74 10.79 -6.16
CA SER A 159 -7.18 12.10 -5.66
C SER A 159 -7.65 13.08 -6.74
N LYS A 160 -7.15 12.99 -7.99
CA LYS A 160 -7.48 13.98 -9.05
C LYS A 160 -7.39 13.47 -10.50
N MET A 161 -6.71 12.36 -10.78
CA MET A 161 -6.53 11.83 -12.15
C MET A 161 -7.45 10.64 -12.44
N GLN A 162 -7.28 9.97 -13.58
CA GLN A 162 -7.89 8.66 -13.79
C GLN A 162 -7.12 7.59 -12.99
N PRO A 163 -7.81 6.62 -12.37
CA PRO A 163 -7.15 5.46 -11.77
C PRO A 163 -6.21 4.77 -12.77
N GLY A 164 -5.10 4.21 -12.28
CA GLY A 164 -4.08 3.60 -13.12
C GLY A 164 -3.02 4.55 -13.66
N TRP A 165 -3.08 5.86 -13.38
CA TRP A 165 -2.06 6.84 -13.80
C TRP A 165 -0.64 6.42 -13.40
N TRP A 166 -0.49 5.68 -12.29
CA TRP A 166 0.79 5.16 -11.78
C TRP A 166 1.50 4.17 -12.71
N ASN A 167 0.80 3.67 -13.74
CA ASN A 167 1.35 2.78 -14.77
C ASN A 167 1.87 3.55 -16.00
N ALA A 168 1.75 4.88 -16.03
CA ALA A 168 2.18 5.67 -17.17
C ALA A 168 3.70 5.57 -17.38
N PRO A 169 4.18 5.29 -18.61
CA PRO A 169 5.61 5.12 -18.89
C PRO A 169 6.41 6.41 -18.77
N SER A 170 5.74 7.57 -18.72
CA SER A 170 6.36 8.88 -18.54
C SER A 170 6.77 9.18 -17.08
N LEU A 171 6.38 8.32 -16.13
CA LEU A 171 6.73 8.49 -14.73
C LEU A 171 8.13 7.96 -14.43
N SER A 172 8.94 8.76 -13.76
CA SER A 172 10.23 8.32 -13.24
C SER A 172 10.02 7.67 -11.88
N ASP A 173 10.15 6.35 -11.80
CA ASP A 173 10.09 5.64 -10.51
C ASP A 173 11.33 5.95 -9.68
N GLN A 174 11.13 6.56 -8.51
CA GLN A 174 12.20 6.93 -7.58
C GLN A 174 11.99 6.31 -6.20
N SER A 175 11.16 5.28 -6.09
CA SER A 175 10.75 4.68 -4.80
C SER A 175 11.93 4.12 -4.00
N SER A 176 12.98 3.64 -4.66
CA SER A 176 14.20 3.16 -4.00
C SER A 176 15.04 4.30 -3.40
N LYS A 177 15.03 5.47 -4.04
CA LYS A 177 15.79 6.66 -3.62
C LYS A 177 15.04 7.47 -2.58
N PHE A 178 13.71 7.51 -2.68
CA PHE A 178 12.80 8.26 -1.83
C PHE A 178 11.66 7.34 -1.35
N PRO A 179 11.93 6.45 -0.38
CA PRO A 179 10.95 5.47 0.06
C PRO A 179 9.82 6.11 0.86
N LEU A 180 8.58 5.93 0.42
CA LEU A 180 7.41 6.22 1.25
C LEU A 180 7.46 5.37 2.52
N LEU A 181 6.97 5.94 3.61
CA LEU A 181 6.95 5.32 4.93
C LEU A 181 5.51 4.91 5.27
N ASN A 182 5.33 3.75 5.89
CA ASN A 182 4.06 3.40 6.52
C ASN A 182 3.97 3.99 7.94
N LYS A 183 2.81 3.94 8.59
CA LYS A 183 2.60 4.49 9.93
C LYS A 183 3.61 3.98 10.97
N ASN A 184 3.97 2.69 10.93
CA ASN A 184 4.92 2.08 11.88
C ASN A 184 6.37 2.54 11.67
N GLU A 185 6.69 3.13 10.52
CA GLU A 185 7.99 3.69 10.18
C GLU A 185 8.09 5.20 10.52
N THR A 186 7.09 5.75 11.24
CA THR A 186 7.01 7.18 11.58
C THR A 186 6.95 7.44 13.09
N PRO A 187 7.20 8.68 13.53
CA PRO A 187 6.91 9.12 14.91
C PRO A 187 5.42 9.01 15.30
N PHE A 188 4.52 8.85 14.32
CA PHE A 188 3.08 8.70 14.55
C PHE A 188 2.67 7.26 14.89
N LYS A 189 3.61 6.30 14.93
CA LYS A 189 3.33 4.87 15.22
C LYS A 189 2.40 4.69 16.42
N MET A 190 2.65 5.42 17.51
CA MET A 190 1.91 5.32 18.77
C MET A 190 0.66 6.21 18.85
N LEU A 191 0.38 7.01 17.83
CA LEU A 191 -0.74 7.94 17.83
C LEU A 191 -1.98 7.36 17.15
N TRP A 192 -3.13 7.91 17.53
CA TRP A 192 -4.43 7.59 16.95
C TRP A 192 -4.87 6.12 17.08
N TRP A 193 -4.17 5.35 17.93
CA TRP A 193 -4.52 4.00 18.38
C TRP A 193 -5.26 3.17 17.33
N ASP A 194 -6.56 2.93 17.55
CA ASP A 194 -7.39 1.99 16.79
C ASP A 194 -7.93 2.57 15.47
N ARG A 195 -7.61 3.83 15.12
CA ARG A 195 -8.06 4.42 13.86
C ARG A 195 -7.48 3.70 12.64
N TYR A 196 -6.21 3.30 12.74
CA TYR A 196 -5.46 2.77 11.61
C TYR A 196 -5.41 1.25 11.64
N ALA A 197 -5.62 0.63 10.48
CA ALA A 197 -5.54 -0.82 10.36
C ALA A 197 -4.17 -1.36 10.76
N GLU A 198 -4.17 -2.51 11.43
CA GLU A 198 -2.97 -3.22 11.84
C GLU A 198 -2.08 -3.50 10.62
N ILE A 199 -0.78 -3.26 10.76
CA ILE A 199 0.21 -3.49 9.70
C ILE A 199 0.98 -4.76 10.03
N GLU A 200 1.13 -5.66 9.06
CA GLU A 200 2.01 -6.81 9.18
C GLU A 200 3.47 -6.35 9.37
N GLU A 201 4.05 -6.64 10.54
CA GLU A 201 5.46 -6.43 10.80
C GLU A 201 6.25 -7.70 10.47
N LYS A 202 7.32 -7.56 9.68
CA LYS A 202 8.26 -8.65 9.43
C LYS A 202 8.95 -8.99 10.76
N ARG A 203 8.68 -10.18 11.28
CA ARG A 203 9.31 -10.75 12.47
C ARG A 203 10.62 -11.46 12.14
#